data_AF-A0A956CQS5-F1
#
_entry.id   AF-A0A956CQS5-F1
#
_cell.length_a   1.000
_cell.length_b   1.000
_cell.length_c   1.000
_cell.angle_alpha   90.00
_cell.angle_beta   90.00
_cell.angle_gamma   90.00
#
_symmetry.space_group_name_H-M   'P 1'
#
loop_
_entity.id
_entity.type
_entity.pdbx_description
1 polymer ?
#
loop_
_entity_poly.entity_id
_entity_poly.type
_entity_poly.pdbx_seq_one_letter_code
_entity_poly.pdbx_strand_id
1 'polypeptide(L)'
;MRISNSFSEGEVQLLEFIFQTLLRGGSPTMAARHKEFASVYRKVIAMKQRIEKQKDKPARAGDAPERSSVGTIESPDLSVDIDETDEKAVG
;
A
#
# COMPACT_ATOMS: atom_id res chain seq x y z
N MET A 1 8.76 -20.49 -9.04
CA MET A 1 8.54 -20.12 -7.63
C MET A 1 7.62 -18.89 -7.60
N ARG A 2 6.37 -19.04 -7.14
CA ARG A 2 5.41 -17.93 -7.07
C ARG A 2 5.77 -17.05 -5.87
N ILE A 3 6.08 -15.78 -6.11
CA ILE A 3 6.38 -14.82 -5.04
C ILE A 3 5.03 -14.35 -4.48
N SER A 4 4.80 -14.53 -3.17
CA SER A 4 3.58 -14.06 -2.51
C SER A 4 3.51 -12.52 -2.55
N ASN A 5 2.30 -12.00 -2.70
CA ASN A 5 2.03 -10.55 -2.60
C ASN A 5 1.97 -10.05 -1.14
N SER A 6 2.09 -10.94 -0.15
CA SER A 6 2.06 -10.61 1.27
C SER A 6 3.31 -11.11 2.00
N PHE A 7 3.63 -10.49 3.14
CA PHE A 7 4.67 -10.95 4.07
C PHE A 7 4.08 -11.90 5.11
N SER A 8 4.80 -12.96 5.44
CA SER A 8 4.49 -13.81 6.59
C SER A 8 4.89 -13.13 7.89
N GLU A 9 4.37 -13.59 9.02
CA GLU A 9 4.72 -13.06 10.34
C GLU A 9 6.24 -13.08 10.59
N GLY A 10 6.93 -14.18 10.25
CA GLY A 10 8.38 -14.29 10.41
C GLY A 10 9.18 -13.36 9.47
N GLU A 11 8.65 -13.06 8.28
CA GLU A 11 9.24 -12.06 7.39
C GLU A 11 9.06 -10.65 7.95
N VAL A 12 7.91 -10.35 8.56
CA VAL A 12 7.65 -9.06 9.24
C VAL A 12 8.58 -8.87 10.44
N GLN A 13 8.75 -9.90 11.28
CA GLN A 13 9.69 -9.87 12.40
C GLN A 13 11.14 -9.65 11.94
N LEU A 14 11.56 -10.30 10.84
CA LEU A 14 12.87 -10.06 10.28
C LEU A 14 13.03 -8.61 9.78
N LEU A 15 12.01 -8.05 9.13
CA LEU A 15 12.06 -6.65 8.70
C LEU A 15 12.19 -5.72 9.90
N GLU A 16 11.41 -5.93 10.96
CA GLU A 16 11.52 -5.18 12.21
C GLU A 16 12.93 -5.30 12.82
N PHE A 17 13.47 -6.52 12.90
CA PHE A 17 14.83 -6.77 13.38
C PHE A 17 15.87 -6.02 12.55
N ILE A 18 15.76 -6.03 11.22
CA ILE A 18 16.66 -5.31 10.31
C ILE A 18 16.59 -3.81 10.59
N PHE A 19 15.39 -3.23 10.71
CA PHE A 19 15.24 -1.80 10.98
C PHE A 19 15.84 -1.42 12.33
N GLN A 20 15.53 -2.17 13.39
CA GLN A 20 16.07 -1.90 14.72
C GLN A 20 17.59 -2.06 14.78
N THR A 21 18.13 -3.09 14.13
CA THR A 21 19.55 -3.42 14.15
C THR A 21 20.38 -2.47 13.30
N LEU A 22 19.97 -2.19 12.05
CA LEU A 22 20.74 -1.33 11.15
C LEU A 22 20.68 0.15 11.57
N LEU A 23 19.56 0.63 12.12
CA LEU A 23 19.45 2.01 12.63
C LEU A 23 20.24 2.22 13.94
N ARG A 24 20.57 1.15 14.67
CA ARG A 24 21.38 1.19 15.90
C ARG A 24 22.85 0.82 15.69
N GLY A 25 23.31 0.69 14.43
CA GLY A 25 24.71 0.40 14.11
C GLY A 25 25.10 -1.09 14.12
N GLY A 26 24.13 -2.00 14.03
CA GLY A 26 24.38 -3.44 13.94
C GLY A 26 24.86 -3.90 12.56
N SER A 27 25.41 -5.11 12.49
CA SER A 27 26.00 -5.65 11.26
C SER A 27 24.94 -6.28 10.33
N PRO A 28 24.96 -5.97 9.01
CA PRO A 28 24.10 -6.62 8.02
C PRO A 28 24.23 -8.15 7.96
N THR A 29 25.37 -8.69 8.38
CA THR A 29 25.63 -10.13 8.41
C THR A 29 24.71 -10.88 9.40
N MET A 30 24.18 -10.22 10.42
CA MET A 30 23.22 -10.80 11.35
C MET A 30 21.89 -11.09 10.67
N ALA A 31 21.39 -10.14 9.87
CA ALA A 31 20.13 -10.31 9.13
C ALA A 31 20.22 -11.42 8.08
N ALA A 32 21.38 -11.56 7.43
CA ALA A 32 21.62 -12.57 6.40
C ALA A 32 21.55 -14.02 6.92
N ARG A 33 21.72 -14.24 8.24
CA ARG A 33 21.61 -15.56 8.87
C ARG A 33 20.19 -15.97 9.20
N HIS A 34 19.22 -15.05 9.11
CA HIS A 34 17.83 -15.35 9.42
C HIS A 34 17.20 -16.22 8.33
N LYS A 35 16.45 -17.25 8.71
CA LYS A 35 15.82 -18.21 7.78
C LYS A 35 14.98 -17.53 6.70
N GLU A 36 14.23 -16.51 7.09
CA GLU A 36 13.32 -15.78 6.20
C GLU A 36 14.03 -14.79 5.26
N PHE A 37 15.34 -14.54 5.44
CA PHE A 37 16.08 -13.51 4.70
C PHE A 37 16.04 -13.74 3.18
N ALA A 38 16.23 -14.98 2.74
CA ALA A 38 16.19 -15.31 1.32
C ALA A 38 14.81 -15.05 0.69
N SER A 39 13.73 -15.24 1.46
CA SER A 39 12.37 -14.98 1.00
C SER A 39 12.12 -13.47 0.87
N VAL A 40 12.46 -12.71 1.90
CA VAL A 40 12.36 -11.24 1.91
C VAL A 40 13.17 -10.63 0.78
N TYR A 41 14.42 -11.06 0.60
CA TYR A 41 15.30 -10.56 -0.47
C TYR A 41 14.68 -10.74 -1.85
N ARG A 42 14.20 -11.95 -2.18
CA ARG A 42 13.55 -12.22 -3.47
C ARG A 42 12.30 -11.36 -3.69
N LYS A 43 11.49 -11.16 -2.65
CA LYS A 43 10.31 -10.27 -2.71
C LYS A 43 10.71 -8.83 -3.01
N VAL A 44 11.70 -8.29 -2.30
CA VAL A 44 12.20 -6.93 -2.51
C VAL A 44 12.73 -6.74 -3.94
N ILE A 45 13.51 -7.70 -4.46
CA ILE A 45 14.00 -7.64 -5.84
C ILE A 45 12.84 -7.65 -6.85
N ALA A 46 11.84 -8.52 -6.66
CA ALA A 46 10.67 -8.55 -7.53
C ALA A 46 9.86 -7.24 -7.49
N MET A 47 9.71 -6.64 -6.30
CA MET A 47 9.05 -5.33 -6.14
C MET A 47 9.83 -4.22 -6.85
N LYS A 48 11.16 -4.19 -6.73
CA LYS A 48 12.01 -3.23 -7.44
C LYS A 48 11.84 -3.33 -8.96
N GLN A 49 11.90 -4.55 -9.49
CA GLN A 49 11.68 -4.80 -10.93
C GLN A 49 10.28 -4.38 -11.38
N ARG A 50 9.25 -4.56 -10.54
CA ARG A 50 7.88 -4.10 -10.85
C ARG A 50 7.81 -2.58 -10.91
N ILE A 51 8.45 -1.88 -9.98
CA ILE A 51 8.50 -0.41 -9.95
C ILE A 51 9.25 0.14 -11.17
N GLU A 52 10.39 -0.44 -11.53
CA GLU A 52 11.16 -0.05 -12.72
C GLU A 52 10.33 -0.21 -13.99
N LYS A 53 9.67 -1.36 -14.17
CA LYS A 53 8.76 -1.59 -15.30
C LYS A 53 7.57 -0.62 -15.36
N GLN A 54 7.15 -0.07 -14.23
CA GLN A 54 6.09 0.94 -14.18
C GLN A 54 6.60 2.32 -14.59
N LYS A 55 7.86 2.66 -14.29
CA LYS A 55 8.48 3.92 -14.71
C LYS A 55 8.68 3.99 -16.22
N ASP A 56 8.98 2.86 -16.85
CA ASP A 56 9.20 2.78 -18.30
C ASP A 56 7.91 2.72 -19.12
N LYS A 57 6.74 2.57 -18.48
CA LYS A 57 5.45 2.76 -19.13
C LYS A 57 5.12 4.26 -19.09
N PRO A 58 5.17 4.99 -20.22
CA PRO A 58 4.60 6.33 -20.25
C PRO A 58 3.14 6.20 -19.81
N ALA A 59 2.72 7.06 -18.87
CA ALA A 59 1.35 7.10 -18.39
C ALA A 59 0.40 7.16 -19.60
N ARG A 60 -0.15 6.01 -20.00
CA ARG A 60 -1.25 5.99 -20.96
C ARG A 60 -2.41 6.58 -20.19
N ALA A 61 -2.82 7.78 -20.59
CA ALA A 61 -4.07 8.37 -20.16
C ALA A 61 -5.18 7.32 -20.38
N GLY A 62 -5.66 6.71 -19.29
CA GLY A 62 -6.74 5.72 -19.34
C GLY A 62 -6.65 4.55 -18.35
N ASP A 63 -5.45 4.12 -17.94
CA ASP A 63 -5.35 2.99 -17.01
C ASP A 63 -5.36 3.47 -15.55
N ALA A 64 -6.55 3.81 -15.06
CA ALA A 64 -6.83 3.78 -13.63
C ALA A 64 -6.39 2.40 -13.09
N PRO A 65 -5.70 2.31 -11.94
CA PRO A 65 -5.34 1.02 -11.38
C PRO A 65 -6.62 0.26 -11.06
N GLU A 66 -7.00 -0.68 -11.94
CA GLU A 66 -8.18 -1.50 -11.76
C GLU A 66 -8.06 -2.25 -10.43
N ARG A 67 -9.01 -1.90 -9.54
CA ARG A 67 -9.44 -2.62 -8.34
C ARG A 67 -8.53 -2.49 -7.12
N SER A 68 -8.71 -1.37 -6.40
CA SER A 68 -8.70 -1.40 -4.94
C SER A 68 -9.74 -2.41 -4.45
N SER A 69 -9.30 -3.42 -3.68
CA SER A 69 -10.17 -4.40 -3.00
C SER A 69 -10.75 -3.84 -1.69
N VAL A 70 -10.55 -2.56 -1.41
CA VAL A 70 -11.18 -1.86 -0.30
C VAL A 70 -12.27 -1.01 -0.92
N GLY A 71 -13.53 -1.42 -0.74
CA GLY A 71 -14.68 -0.65 -1.19
C GLY A 71 -14.66 0.72 -0.50
N THR A 72 -14.31 1.75 -1.24
CA THR A 72 -14.50 3.13 -0.80
C THR A 72 -16.00 3.37 -0.84
N ILE A 73 -16.64 3.44 0.34
CA ILE A 73 -18.01 3.93 0.46
C ILE A 73 -17.94 5.44 0.24
N GLU A 74 -18.68 5.91 -0.76
CA GLU A 74 -18.88 7.32 -1.05
C GLU A 74 -19.46 8.01 0.20
N SER A 75 -18.74 9.01 0.73
CA SER A 75 -19.28 9.85 1.81
C SER A 75 -20.51 10.58 1.27
N PRO A 76 -21.63 10.62 2.01
CA PRO A 76 -22.78 11.40 1.57
C PRO A 76 -22.36 12.87 1.43
N ASP A 77 -22.62 13.43 0.25
CA ASP A 77 -22.45 14.86 -0.02
C ASP A 77 -23.52 15.61 0.80
N LEU A 78 -23.10 16.20 1.92
CA LEU A 78 -23.94 17.12 2.68
C LEU A 78 -23.89 18.50 2.02
N SER A 79 -24.38 18.58 0.78
CA SER A 79 -24.91 19.81 0.21
C SER A 79 -26.40 19.84 0.54
N VAL A 80 -26.70 20.21 1.78
CA VAL A 80 -28.07 20.61 2.14
C VAL A 80 -28.28 21.99 1.50
N ASP A 81 -28.88 21.99 0.32
CA ASP A 81 -29.49 23.19 -0.26
C ASP A 81 -30.64 23.60 0.68
N ILE A 82 -30.38 24.60 1.53
CA ILE A 82 -31.42 25.30 2.27
C ILE A 82 -32.09 26.24 1.27
N ASP A 83 -33.05 25.73 0.51
CA ASP A 83 -34.00 26.56 -0.23
C ASP A 83 -35.19 26.83 0.70
N GLU A 84 -35.12 27.94 1.43
CA GLU A 84 -36.17 28.40 2.33
C GLU A 84 -37.21 29.18 1.52
N THR A 85 -38.13 28.46 0.86
CA THR A 85 -39.37 29.03 0.32
C THR A 85 -40.57 28.10 0.55
N ASP A 86 -41.33 28.32 1.62
CA ASP A 86 -42.80 28.45 1.58
C ASP A 86 -43.36 28.81 2.98
N GLU A 87 -43.84 30.05 3.16
CA GLU A 87 -44.92 30.31 4.14
C GLU A 87 -46.08 30.98 3.41
N LYS A 88 -46.99 30.13 2.90
CA LYS A 88 -48.40 30.46 2.72
C LYS A 88 -49.23 29.86 3.86
N ALA A 89 -49.84 30.73 4.67
CA ALA A 89 -51.09 30.51 5.38
C ALA A 89 -51.73 31.90 5.56
N VAL A 90 -52.71 32.33 4.75
CA VAL A 90 -54.17 32.06 4.84
C VAL A 90 -54.72 32.25 6.26
N GLY A 91 -55.49 33.32 6.45
CA GLY A 91 -56.26 33.62 7.66
C GLY A 91 -56.56 35.09 7.81
#